data_AF-A0A956INP3-F1
#
_entry.id   AF-A0A956INP3-F1
#
_cell.length_a   1.000
_cell.length_b   1.000
_cell.length_c   1.000
_cell.angle_alpha   90.00
_cell.angle_beta   90.00
_cell.angle_gamma   90.00
#
_symmetry.space_group_name_H-M   'P 1'
#
loop_
_entity.id
_entity.type
_entity.pdbx_description
1 polymer ?
#
loop_
_entity_poly.entity_id
_entity_poly.type
_entity_poly.pdbx_seq_one_letter_code
_entity_poly.pdbx_strand_id
1 'polypeptide(L)'
;MAKKAKQLTKKERKAQKQGAAQEHHHHHHQHQHIHCIACGRHMDAGEFSGALATGRVIVCEHGSQFPACASCLTRAKTLVAEHDRTGKPVAAAQAWH
;
A
#
# COMPACT_ATOMS: atom_id res chain seq x y z
N MET A 1 -61.89 -10.01 2.17
CA MET A 1 -60.85 -10.91 1.61
C MET A 1 -59.48 -10.30 1.87
N ALA A 2 -58.74 -10.77 2.87
CA ALA A 2 -57.40 -10.26 3.19
C ALA A 2 -56.35 -11.28 2.72
N LYS A 3 -55.57 -10.93 1.68
CA LYS A 3 -54.47 -11.76 1.18
C LYS A 3 -53.33 -11.74 2.20
N LYS A 4 -53.16 -12.86 2.89
CA LYS A 4 -52.10 -13.12 3.87
C LYS A 4 -50.74 -13.16 3.16
N ALA A 5 -49.85 -12.23 3.48
CA ALA A 5 -48.52 -12.17 2.89
C ALA A 5 -47.71 -13.43 3.24
N LYS A 6 -47.07 -14.04 2.24
CA LYS A 6 -46.22 -15.22 2.41
C LYS A 6 -45.02 -14.84 3.29
N GLN A 7 -44.91 -15.48 4.46
CA GLN A 7 -43.73 -15.36 5.32
C GLN A 7 -42.56 -16.04 4.60
N LEU A 8 -41.55 -15.24 4.22
CA LEU A 8 -40.33 -15.72 3.58
C LEU A 8 -39.58 -16.67 4.51
N THR A 9 -39.15 -17.81 3.97
CA THR A 9 -38.37 -18.79 4.70
C THR A 9 -36.99 -18.24 5.05
N LYS A 10 -36.33 -18.83 6.07
CA LYS A 10 -35.01 -18.36 6.55
C LYS A 10 -33.94 -18.32 5.43
N LYS A 11 -34.05 -19.19 4.43
CA LYS A 11 -33.18 -19.20 3.23
C LYS A 11 -33.44 -18.01 2.31
N GLU A 12 -34.70 -17.67 2.04
CA GLU A 12 -35.07 -16.54 1.17
C GLU A 12 -34.73 -15.19 1.83
N ARG A 13 -34.89 -15.10 3.16
CA ARG A 13 -34.49 -13.91 3.94
C ARG A 13 -32.97 -13.67 3.90
N LYS A 14 -32.17 -14.73 3.75
CA LYS A 14 -30.71 -14.64 3.60
C LYS A 14 -30.32 -14.17 2.19
N ALA A 15 -30.99 -14.67 1.15
CA ALA A 15 -30.74 -14.24 -0.23
C ALA A 15 -31.07 -12.76 -0.45
N GLN A 16 -32.13 -12.24 0.19
CA GLN A 16 -32.52 -10.84 0.04
C GLN A 16 -31.57 -9.87 0.77
N LYS A 17 -30.95 -10.30 1.88
CA LYS A 17 -29.92 -9.51 2.57
C LYS A 17 -28.59 -9.45 1.82
N GLN A 18 -28.35 -10.35 0.87
CA GLN A 18 -27.12 -10.38 0.07
C GLN A 18 -27.16 -9.43 -1.13
N GLY A 19 -28.33 -8.87 -1.48
CA GLY A 19 -28.47 -7.90 -2.58
C GLY A 19 -28.58 -6.43 -2.17
N ALA A 20 -28.64 -6.12 -0.87
CA ALA A 20 -28.94 -4.77 -0.36
C ALA A 20 -27.96 -4.27 0.70
N ALA A 21 -26.71 -4.76 0.70
CA ALA A 21 -25.74 -4.43 1.73
C ALA A 21 -24.31 -4.37 1.21
N GLN A 22 -24.03 -3.59 0.16
CA GLN A 22 -22.65 -3.14 -0.13
C GLN A 22 -22.61 -1.72 -0.72
N GLU A 23 -23.30 -0.75 -0.09
CA GLU A 23 -22.76 0.61 -0.03
C GLU A 23 -22.03 0.75 1.31
N HIS A 24 -21.00 -0.08 1.47
CA HIS A 24 -19.98 0.18 2.48
C HIS A 24 -19.15 1.32 1.89
N HIS A 25 -19.41 2.54 2.37
CA HIS A 25 -18.52 3.68 2.24
C HIS A 25 -17.21 3.33 2.98
N HIS A 26 -16.45 2.39 2.43
CA HIS A 26 -15.08 2.15 2.82
C HIS A 26 -14.32 3.38 2.35
N HIS A 27 -14.16 4.34 3.25
CA HIS A 27 -12.94 5.12 3.29
C HIS A 27 -11.79 4.14 3.50
N HIS A 28 -11.39 3.44 2.43
CA HIS A 28 -10.09 2.82 2.34
C HIS A 28 -9.11 3.99 2.38
N HIS A 29 -8.71 4.38 3.60
CA HIS A 29 -7.40 4.98 3.78
C HIS A 29 -6.42 3.93 3.25
N GLN A 30 -6.11 4.01 1.95
CA GLN A 30 -5.02 3.29 1.34
C GLN A 30 -3.77 3.90 1.96
N HIS A 31 -3.44 3.47 3.17
CA HIS A 31 -2.13 3.69 3.76
C HIS A 31 -1.16 2.96 2.83
N GLN A 32 -0.67 3.65 1.81
CA GLN A 32 0.40 3.13 0.98
C GLN A 32 1.58 2.92 1.92
N HIS A 33 1.90 1.68 2.23
CA HIS A 33 2.98 1.34 3.15
C HIS A 33 4.31 1.53 2.44
N ILE A 34 4.90 2.72 2.59
CA ILE A 34 6.16 3.08 1.93
C ILE A 34 7.32 2.57 2.80
N HIS A 35 8.09 1.59 2.32
CA HIS A 35 9.20 1.00 3.09
C HIS A 35 10.56 1.39 2.54
N CYS A 36 11.55 1.60 3.40
CA CYS A 36 12.90 1.89 2.94
C CYS A 36 13.53 0.65 2.27
N ILE A 37 13.98 0.79 1.02
CA ILE A 37 14.60 -0.31 0.28
C ILE A 37 15.86 -0.88 0.94
N ALA A 38 16.56 -0.10 1.78
CA ALA A 38 17.84 -0.50 2.35
C ALA A 38 17.73 -1.13 3.74
N CYS A 39 16.73 -0.73 4.54
CA CYS A 39 16.56 -1.24 5.90
C CYS A 39 15.19 -1.85 6.19
N GLY A 40 14.17 -1.63 5.34
CA GLY A 40 12.84 -2.19 5.52
C GLY A 40 11.91 -1.38 6.42
N ARG A 41 12.40 -0.32 7.07
CA ARG A 41 11.60 0.54 7.95
C ARG A 41 10.41 1.14 7.21
N HIS A 42 9.22 1.04 7.81
CA HIS A 42 8.03 1.76 7.34
C HIS A 42 8.18 3.28 7.50
N MET A 43 7.84 4.01 6.44
CA MET A 43 7.83 5.47 6.34
C MET A 43 6.42 5.92 5.97
N ASP A 44 5.99 7.02 6.58
CA ASP A 44 4.71 7.63 6.24
C ASP A 44 4.83 8.54 5.00
N ALA A 45 3.74 8.74 4.26
CA ALA A 45 3.73 9.65 3.12
C ALA A 45 4.09 11.10 3.51
N GLY A 46 3.74 11.53 4.73
CA GLY A 46 4.13 12.81 5.29
C GLY A 46 5.64 12.96 5.50
N GLU A 47 6.39 11.87 5.67
CA GLU A 47 7.86 11.92 5.81
C GLU A 47 8.58 12.28 4.51
N PHE A 48 7.91 12.22 3.37
CA PHE A 48 8.45 12.64 2.07
C PHE A 48 8.12 14.09 1.71
N SER A 49 7.24 14.75 2.48
CA SER A 49 6.71 16.08 2.17
C SER A 49 7.05 17.06 3.29
N GLY A 50 7.85 18.09 2.99
CA GLY A 50 8.14 19.20 3.91
C GLY A 50 9.62 19.54 4.04
N ALA A 51 9.92 20.57 4.84
CA ALA A 51 11.29 21.06 5.05
C ALA A 51 12.18 20.07 5.82
N LEU A 52 11.57 19.16 6.59
CA LEU A 52 12.23 18.13 7.39
C LEU A 52 11.94 16.71 6.86
N ALA A 53 11.85 16.56 5.54
CA ALA A 53 11.60 15.25 4.93
C ALA A 53 12.70 14.23 5.31
N THR A 54 12.33 13.27 6.15
CA THR A 54 13.12 12.12 6.59
C THR A 54 13.07 10.99 5.57
N GLY A 55 12.11 11.00 4.65
CA GLY A 55 12.01 10.12 3.49
C GLY A 55 12.55 10.78 2.23
N ARG A 56 13.24 10.01 1.40
CA ARG A 56 13.75 10.41 0.09
C ARG A 56 13.37 9.37 -0.95
N VAL A 57 13.00 9.82 -2.14
CA VAL A 57 12.78 8.95 -3.30
C VAL A 57 14.01 9.02 -4.20
N ILE A 58 14.56 7.86 -4.52
CA ILE A 58 15.68 7.70 -5.47
C ILE A 58 15.09 7.18 -6.77
N VAL A 59 15.42 7.82 -7.87
CA VAL A 59 15.00 7.38 -9.21
C VAL A 59 16.19 6.70 -9.87
N CYS A 60 15.97 5.49 -10.39
CA CYS A 60 16.98 4.76 -11.15
C CYS A 60 17.04 5.25 -12.60
N GLU A 61 18.08 4.87 -13.36
CA GLU A 61 18.22 5.31 -14.77
C GLU A 61 17.07 4.82 -15.67
N HIS A 62 16.40 3.74 -15.26
CA HIS A 62 15.21 3.20 -15.94
C HIS A 62 13.90 3.93 -15.58
N GLY A 63 13.95 4.94 -14.70
CA GLY A 63 12.78 5.73 -14.27
C GLY A 63 11.97 5.11 -13.13
N SER A 64 12.40 3.99 -12.54
CA SER A 64 11.73 3.40 -11.37
C SER A 64 12.07 4.18 -10.09
N GLN A 65 11.10 4.29 -9.20
CA GLN A 65 11.20 5.07 -7.96
C GLN A 65 11.36 4.16 -6.75
N PHE A 66 12.36 4.45 -5.92
CA PHE A 66 12.71 3.66 -4.75
C PHE A 66 12.76 4.53 -3.48
N PRO A 67 11.89 4.27 -2.50
CA PRO A 67 11.87 5.00 -1.25
C PRO A 67 13.02 4.60 -0.31
N ALA A 68 13.67 5.59 0.30
CA ALA A 68 14.73 5.40 1.29
C ALA A 68 14.61 6.40 2.44
N CYS A 69 14.88 5.97 3.68
CA CYS A 69 14.99 6.90 4.80
C CYS A 69 16.32 7.67 4.73
N ALA A 70 16.37 8.85 5.34
CA ALA A 70 17.53 9.74 5.35
C ALA A 70 18.80 9.03 5.85
N SER A 71 18.68 8.18 6.87
CA SER A 71 19.79 7.41 7.43
C SER A 71 20.36 6.36 6.48
N CYS A 72 19.58 5.88 5.50
CA CYS A 72 19.99 4.83 4.58
C CYS A 72 20.22 5.32 3.15
N LEU A 73 20.23 6.64 2.91
CA LEU A 73 20.31 7.22 1.57
C LEU A 73 21.54 6.73 0.80
N THR A 74 22.72 6.70 1.43
CA THR A 74 23.96 6.23 0.80
C THR A 74 23.86 4.75 0.38
N ARG A 75 23.39 3.89 1.28
CA ARG A 75 23.22 2.46 0.99
C ARG A 75 22.17 2.21 -0.09
N ALA A 76 21.06 2.94 -0.03
CA ALA A 76 20.00 2.85 -1.03
C ALA A 76 20.49 3.27 -2.42
N LYS A 77 21.30 4.33 -2.52
CA LYS A 77 21.95 4.72 -3.79
C LYS A 77 22.85 3.62 -4.34
N THR A 78 23.64 2.95 -3.50
CA THR A 78 24.48 1.81 -3.94
C THR A 78 23.63 0.66 -4.48
N LEU A 79 22.53 0.32 -3.79
CA LEU A 79 21.61 -0.74 -4.25
C LEU A 79 20.95 -0.40 -5.59
N VAL A 80 20.53 0.86 -5.77
CA VAL A 80 19.96 1.33 -7.04
C VAL A 80 21.01 1.36 -8.14
N ALA A 81 22.23 1.82 -7.87
CA ALA A 81 23.32 1.81 -8.85
C ALA A 81 23.72 0.38 -9.26
N GLU A 82 23.65 -0.59 -8.36
CA GLU A 82 23.87 -2.00 -8.70
C GLU A 82 22.74 -2.54 -9.59
N HIS A 83 21.48 -2.21 -9.28
CA HIS A 83 20.33 -2.50 -10.13
C HIS A 83 20.52 -1.92 -11.53
N ASP A 84 20.92 -0.66 -11.64
CA ASP A 84 21.11 0.02 -12.93
C ASP A 84 22.24 -0.62 -13.74
N ARG A 85 23.37 -0.91 -13.10
CA ARG A 85 24.53 -1.55 -13.76
C ARG A 85 24.25 -2.98 -14.23
N THR A 86 23.46 -3.75 -13.48
CA THR A 86 23.29 -5.20 -13.72
C THR A 86 21.97 -5.57 -14.39
N GLY A 87 21.00 -4.65 -14.41
CA GLY A 87 19.63 -4.91 -14.83
C GLY A 87 18.87 -5.87 -13.89
N LYS A 88 19.45 -6.26 -12.76
CA LYS A 88 18.84 -7.17 -11.78
C LYS A 88 17.92 -6.40 -10.84
N PRO A 89 16.88 -7.01 -10.26
CA PRO A 89 16.03 -6.34 -9.28
C PRO A 89 16.84 -5.82 -8.09
N VAL A 90 16.44 -4.66 -7.55
CA VAL A 90 17.04 -4.07 -6.34
C VAL A 90 16.97 -5.09 -5.20
N ALA A 91 18.10 -5.36 -4.54
CA ALA A 91 18.17 -6.23 -3.36
C ALA A 91 17.59 -5.51 -2.13
N ALA A 92 16.26 -5.34 -2.13
CA ALA A 92 15.53 -4.64 -1.08
C ALA A 92 15.48 -5.45 0.22
N ALA A 93 15.55 -4.76 1.35
CA ALA A 93 15.35 -5.34 2.67
C ALA A 93 13.88 -5.72 2.92
N GLN A 94 13.64 -6.72 3.78
CA GLN A 94 12.29 -7.08 4.18
C GLN A 94 11.64 -5.96 5.01
N ALA A 95 10.37 -5.70 4.73
CA ALA A 95 9.58 -4.72 5.47
C ALA A 95 9.42 -5.13 6.94
N TRP A 96 9.60 -4.17 7.86
CA TRP A 96 9.31 -4.33 9.28
C TRP A 96 8.63 -3.09 9.85
N HIS A 97 7.83 -3.33 10.89
CA HIS A 97 6.91 -2.38 11.51
C HIS A 97 7.32 -2.14 12.96
#